data_AF-A0A3N9NWJ9-F1
#
_entry.id   AF-A0A3N9NWJ9-F1
#
_cell.length_a   1.000
_cell.length_b   1.000
_cell.length_c   1.000
_cell.angle_alpha   90.00
_cell.angle_beta   90.00
_cell.angle_gamma   90.00
#
_symmetry.space_group_name_H-M   'P 1'
#
loop_
_entity.id
_entity.type
_entity.pdbx_description
1 polymer ?
#
loop_
_entity_poly.entity_id
_entity_poly.type
_entity_poly.pdbx_seq_one_letter_code
_entity_poly.pdbx_strand_id
1 'polypeptide(L)'
;MELLSCPGYDEFANHPLLGAVHSQLWQKVVPTSPTPSVHQRAFALLLSHEGTDYDRVEWNYGTDDDKSALTWGPYGATVGWGNEVRGILRMVHDDDAGLLRDIFSADFVIVENLIHSEPEDGYQLLKAIYENNETRQSWKKKLQDLGQTAEGRTFYELYAFQTDEWLVPNFRKLYRLIPDAALNATEIDYAFFLDIGAHTSVGSDRIADAQSALDSEEEALERPLASFERRRIIGQFFAQQVNQRWRHDRMGRNVVFYVDGFGETLSSEELDAWRNRTGRRASSYGLSDERIYYPPFLQE
;
A
#
# COMPACT_ATOMS: atom_id res chain seq x y z
N MET A 1 2.74 16.53 16.86
CA MET A 1 4.01 17.24 16.59
C MET A 1 3.66 18.37 15.65
N GLU A 2 3.48 19.58 16.17
CA GLU A 2 3.10 20.74 15.36
C GLU A 2 4.31 21.22 14.56
N LEU A 3 4.24 21.10 13.23
CA LEU A 3 5.23 21.58 12.25
C LEU A 3 5.59 23.07 12.41
N LEU A 4 4.79 23.83 13.17
CA LEU A 4 4.96 25.26 13.47
C LEU A 4 6.13 25.58 14.42
N SER A 5 6.81 24.60 14.98
CA SER A 5 7.92 24.81 15.92
C SER A 5 9.32 24.80 15.27
N CYS A 6 9.41 24.61 13.95
CA CYS A 6 10.69 24.62 13.24
C CYS A 6 11.10 26.06 12.85
N PRO A 7 12.32 26.54 13.19
CA PRO A 7 12.81 27.83 12.75
C PRO A 7 12.80 27.94 11.21
N GLY A 8 12.16 28.98 10.66
CA GLY A 8 11.97 29.18 9.22
C GLY A 8 10.59 28.77 8.68
N TYR A 9 9.74 28.13 9.49
CA TYR A 9 8.37 27.78 9.10
C TYR A 9 7.38 28.96 9.17
N ASP A 10 7.73 30.02 9.91
CA ASP A 10 6.91 31.25 10.04
C ASP A 10 6.68 31.95 8.70
N GLU A 11 7.63 31.82 7.76
CA GLU A 11 7.50 32.35 6.39
C GLU A 11 6.45 31.60 5.55
N PHE A 12 6.02 30.42 6.01
CA PHE A 12 5.04 29.56 5.34
C PHE A 12 3.68 29.51 6.04
N ALA A 13 3.53 30.16 7.20
CA ALA A 13 2.30 30.17 8.00
C ALA A 13 1.10 30.82 7.26
N ASN A 14 1.37 31.74 6.33
CA ASN A 14 0.37 32.38 5.46
C ASN A 14 0.43 31.89 4.00
N HIS A 15 1.18 30.83 3.72
CA HIS A 15 1.26 30.28 2.37
C HIS A 15 -0.06 29.51 2.09
N PRO A 16 -0.70 29.65 0.91
CA PRO A 16 -2.00 29.02 0.58
C PRO A 16 -2.03 27.47 0.60
N LEU A 17 -1.00 26.82 1.13
CA LEU A 17 -0.70 25.40 0.95
C LEU A 17 -1.07 24.48 2.12
N LEU A 18 -1.62 24.96 3.25
CA LEU A 18 -2.23 24.14 4.32
C LEU A 18 -1.55 22.78 4.61
N GLY A 19 -0.21 22.74 4.71
CA GLY A 19 0.53 21.49 5.01
C GLY A 19 0.73 20.50 3.84
N ALA A 20 0.46 20.89 2.59
CA ALA A 20 0.74 20.08 1.40
C ALA A 20 2.25 20.01 1.08
N VAL A 21 2.82 18.81 1.02
CA VAL A 21 4.21 18.57 0.61
C VAL A 21 4.22 18.32 -0.90
N HIS A 22 4.55 19.36 -1.68
CA HIS A 22 4.75 19.25 -3.12
C HIS A 22 6.20 19.55 -3.50
N SER A 23 6.60 19.18 -4.72
CA SER A 23 8.00 19.21 -5.19
C SER A 23 8.69 20.57 -5.03
N GLN A 24 7.96 21.68 -5.22
CA GLN A 24 8.53 23.03 -5.03
C GLN A 24 8.80 23.35 -3.56
N LEU A 25 7.93 22.91 -2.63
CA LEU A 25 8.20 23.04 -1.20
C LEU A 25 9.39 22.15 -0.79
N TRP A 26 9.44 20.92 -1.30
CA TRP A 26 10.55 19.99 -1.04
C TRP A 26 11.91 20.58 -1.47
N GLN A 27 11.99 21.12 -2.68
CA GLN A 27 13.22 21.74 -3.18
C GLN A 27 13.62 22.99 -2.39
N LYS A 28 12.66 23.69 -1.78
CA LYS A 28 12.96 24.84 -0.91
C LYS A 28 13.44 24.42 0.47
N VAL A 29 12.86 23.37 1.04
CA VAL A 29 13.16 22.92 2.42
C VAL A 29 14.38 22.00 2.46
N VAL A 30 14.57 21.16 1.43
CA VAL A 30 15.67 20.17 1.35
C VAL A 30 16.32 20.21 -0.04
N PRO A 31 16.97 21.33 -0.44
CA PRO A 31 17.43 21.58 -1.81
C PRO A 31 18.46 20.57 -2.33
N THR A 32 19.18 19.90 -1.44
CA THR A 32 20.21 18.91 -1.79
C THR A 32 19.65 17.50 -1.93
N SER A 33 18.41 17.26 -1.52
CA SER A 33 17.77 15.95 -1.64
C SER A 33 16.97 15.87 -2.94
N PRO A 34 17.03 14.72 -3.67
CA PRO A 34 16.22 14.55 -4.86
C PRO A 34 14.74 14.69 -4.52
N THR A 35 13.95 15.19 -5.47
CA THR A 35 12.48 15.22 -5.32
C THR A 35 11.97 13.79 -5.19
N PRO A 36 11.05 13.50 -4.25
CA PRO A 36 10.52 12.15 -4.07
C PRO A 36 9.87 11.62 -5.36
N SER A 37 10.12 10.35 -5.66
CA SER A 37 9.51 9.67 -6.80
C SER A 37 7.98 9.59 -6.69
N VAL A 38 7.28 9.24 -7.77
CA VAL A 38 5.83 8.96 -7.72
C VAL A 38 5.53 7.88 -6.68
N HIS A 39 6.34 6.82 -6.67
CA HIS A 39 6.22 5.74 -5.68
C HIS A 39 6.38 6.25 -4.25
N GLN A 40 7.42 7.04 -3.95
CA GLN A 40 7.63 7.57 -2.60
C GLN A 40 6.49 8.48 -2.13
N ARG A 41 5.92 9.31 -3.03
CA ARG A 41 4.76 10.15 -2.73
C ARG A 41 3.49 9.32 -2.48
N ALA A 42 3.23 8.32 -3.33
CA ALA A 42 2.12 7.38 -3.18
C ALA A 42 2.23 6.56 -1.89
N PHE A 43 3.43 6.08 -1.58
CA PHE A 43 3.73 5.32 -0.38
C PHE A 43 3.57 6.16 0.89
N ALA A 44 4.03 7.42 0.88
CA ALA A 44 3.78 8.35 1.98
C ALA A 44 2.28 8.56 2.25
N LEU A 45 1.46 8.58 1.20
CA LEU A 45 0.00 8.64 1.33
C LEU A 45 -0.60 7.34 1.89
N LEU A 46 -0.13 6.17 1.42
CA LEU A 46 -0.53 4.85 1.91
C LEU A 46 -0.26 4.71 3.41
N LEU A 47 0.97 5.00 3.85
CA LEU A 47 1.37 4.98 5.26
C LEU A 47 0.53 5.92 6.13
N SER A 48 0.02 6.99 5.53
CA SER A 48 -0.83 7.96 6.18
C SER A 48 -2.18 7.39 6.60
N HIS A 49 -2.63 6.31 5.95
CA HIS A 49 -3.82 5.55 6.32
C HIS A 49 -3.51 4.48 7.38
N GLU A 50 -2.40 3.77 7.22
CA GLU A 50 -2.08 2.54 7.96
C GLU A 50 -1.30 2.79 9.27
N GLY A 51 -0.41 3.77 9.28
CA GLY A 51 0.61 3.92 10.31
C GLY A 51 1.55 2.71 10.41
N THR A 52 1.61 1.88 9.36
CA THR A 52 2.32 0.60 9.31
C THR A 52 3.59 0.77 8.50
N ASP A 53 4.73 0.91 9.16
CA ASP A 53 6.04 0.93 8.51
C ASP A 53 6.62 -0.51 8.44
N TYR A 54 7.81 -0.67 7.86
CA TYR A 54 8.49 -1.97 7.73
C TYR A 54 8.78 -2.67 9.06
N ASP A 55 8.71 -1.98 10.20
CA ASP A 55 8.90 -2.57 11.52
C ASP A 55 7.58 -2.98 12.20
N ARG A 56 6.45 -2.91 11.50
CA ARG A 56 5.16 -3.39 12.02
C ARG A 56 4.96 -4.86 11.72
N VAL A 57 4.76 -5.64 12.79
CA VAL A 57 4.57 -7.09 12.74
C VAL A 57 3.42 -7.48 13.67
N GLU A 58 2.48 -8.24 13.15
CA GLU A 58 1.26 -8.66 13.85
C GLU A 58 1.06 -10.17 13.73
N TRP A 59 0.69 -10.81 14.85
CA TRP A 59 0.30 -12.21 14.88
C TRP A 59 -1.21 -12.31 14.72
N ASN A 60 -1.68 -13.15 13.80
CA ASN A 60 -3.10 -13.21 13.45
C ASN A 60 -3.83 -14.43 14.03
N TYR A 61 -3.12 -15.35 14.68
CA TYR A 61 -3.74 -16.55 15.25
C TYR A 61 -4.87 -16.23 16.23
N GLY A 62 -6.05 -16.79 15.99
CA GLY A 62 -7.27 -16.56 16.77
C GLY A 62 -8.03 -15.27 16.42
N THR A 63 -7.66 -14.59 15.32
CA THR A 63 -8.38 -13.42 14.78
C THR A 63 -9.18 -13.79 13.53
N ASP A 64 -9.91 -12.82 12.95
CA ASP A 64 -10.60 -13.01 11.66
C ASP A 64 -9.64 -13.29 10.50
N ASP A 65 -8.34 -12.97 10.67
CA ASP A 65 -7.27 -13.18 9.69
C ASP A 65 -6.30 -14.31 10.11
N ASP A 66 -6.77 -15.27 10.91
CA ASP A 66 -5.97 -16.40 11.44
C ASP A 66 -5.13 -17.10 10.36
N LYS A 67 -5.70 -17.29 9.16
CA LYS A 67 -5.04 -17.95 8.02
C LYS A 67 -3.77 -17.24 7.52
N SER A 68 -3.62 -15.95 7.82
CA SER A 68 -2.41 -15.19 7.49
C SER A 68 -1.24 -15.53 8.42
N ALA A 69 -1.50 -16.15 9.59
CA ALA A 69 -0.56 -16.50 10.66
C ALA A 69 0.16 -15.29 11.29
N LEU A 70 0.93 -14.58 10.47
CA LEU A 70 1.67 -13.36 10.81
C LEU A 70 1.65 -12.42 9.60
N THR A 71 1.45 -11.13 9.87
CA THR A 71 1.50 -10.04 8.88
C THR A 71 2.68 -9.12 9.18
N TRP A 72 3.41 -8.71 8.16
CA TRP A 72 4.59 -7.86 8.24
C TRP A 72 4.57 -6.71 7.23
N GLY A 73 4.91 -5.52 7.71
CA GLY A 73 5.29 -4.38 6.90
C GLY A 73 4.13 -3.68 6.21
N PRO A 74 4.43 -2.66 5.41
CA PRO A 74 3.46 -1.65 4.95
C PRO A 74 2.43 -2.17 3.94
N TYR A 75 2.73 -3.24 3.21
CA TYR A 75 1.80 -3.84 2.23
C TYR A 75 1.10 -5.08 2.77
N GLY A 76 1.35 -5.44 4.04
CA GLY A 76 0.71 -6.58 4.68
C GLY A 76 1.19 -7.94 4.17
N ALA A 77 2.50 -8.11 3.99
CA ALA A 77 3.10 -9.41 3.65
C ALA A 77 2.71 -10.45 4.71
N THR A 78 2.24 -11.63 4.30
CA THR A 78 1.82 -12.69 5.23
C THR A 78 2.73 -13.91 5.19
N VAL A 79 2.77 -14.70 6.26
CA VAL A 79 3.48 -16.00 6.25
C VAL A 79 2.54 -17.15 5.87
N GLY A 80 1.27 -17.07 6.23
CA GLY A 80 0.29 -18.12 5.95
C GLY A 80 -0.10 -18.15 4.47
N TRP A 81 -1.40 -18.02 4.19
CA TRP A 81 -1.93 -18.19 2.83
C TRP A 81 -1.31 -17.31 1.72
N GLY A 82 -0.78 -16.11 2.03
CA GLY A 82 -0.14 -15.24 1.04
C GLY A 82 1.35 -15.53 0.82
N ASN A 83 2.02 -16.12 1.81
CA ASN A 83 3.39 -16.63 1.72
C ASN A 83 4.48 -15.57 1.36
N GLU A 84 4.15 -14.29 1.39
CA GLU A 84 5.06 -13.23 0.95
C GLU A 84 6.27 -13.08 1.87
N VAL A 85 6.09 -13.21 3.19
CA VAL A 85 7.19 -13.11 4.16
C VAL A 85 8.23 -14.19 3.90
N ARG A 86 7.81 -15.41 3.55
CA ARG A 86 8.74 -16.49 3.17
C ARG A 86 9.53 -16.11 1.92
N GLY A 87 8.86 -15.58 0.90
CA GLY A 87 9.51 -15.13 -0.33
C GLY A 87 10.55 -14.03 -0.09
N ILE A 88 10.22 -13.05 0.75
CA ILE A 88 11.14 -11.98 1.15
C ILE A 88 12.34 -12.54 1.91
N LEU A 89 12.10 -13.40 2.92
CA LEU A 89 13.18 -14.03 3.69
C LEU A 89 14.10 -14.88 2.80
N ARG A 90 13.55 -15.58 1.79
CA ARG A 90 14.33 -16.32 0.81
C ARG A 90 15.23 -15.40 -0.02
N MET A 91 14.72 -14.26 -0.50
CA MET A 91 15.55 -13.30 -1.24
C MET A 91 16.68 -12.73 -0.37
N VAL A 92 16.39 -12.39 0.90
CA VAL A 92 17.42 -11.95 1.85
C VAL A 92 18.45 -13.06 2.09
N HIS A 93 18.00 -14.30 2.26
CA HIS A 93 18.86 -15.45 2.50
C HIS A 93 19.81 -15.70 1.32
N ASP A 94 19.28 -15.65 0.09
CA ASP A 94 20.05 -15.94 -1.12
C ASP A 94 21.13 -14.87 -1.39
N ASP A 95 20.91 -13.64 -0.93
CA ASP A 95 21.88 -12.54 -1.01
C ASP A 95 22.86 -12.53 0.18
N ASP A 96 22.33 -12.56 1.41
CA ASP A 96 23.10 -12.55 2.66
C ASP A 96 22.40 -13.36 3.77
N ALA A 97 22.59 -14.69 3.76
CA ALA A 97 22.18 -15.57 4.85
C ALA A 97 22.83 -15.21 6.21
N GLY A 98 23.97 -14.49 6.21
CA GLY A 98 24.64 -14.00 7.41
C GLY A 98 23.78 -12.99 8.17
N LEU A 99 23.14 -12.06 7.46
CA LEU A 99 22.21 -11.10 8.04
C LEU A 99 21.06 -11.78 8.81
N LEU A 100 20.42 -12.78 8.19
CA LEU A 100 19.33 -13.52 8.85
C LEU A 100 19.85 -14.34 10.03
N ARG A 101 21.05 -14.92 9.92
CA ARG A 101 21.67 -15.65 11.03
C ARG A 101 21.98 -14.74 12.21
N ASP A 102 22.47 -13.53 11.98
CA ASP A 102 22.78 -12.57 13.02
C ASP A 102 21.50 -12.09 13.73
N ILE A 103 20.47 -11.72 12.96
CA ILE A 103 19.19 -11.25 13.49
C ILE A 103 18.44 -12.37 14.23
N PHE A 104 18.28 -13.54 13.60
CA PHE A 104 17.48 -14.63 14.17
C PHE A 104 18.25 -15.49 15.16
N SER A 105 19.58 -15.46 15.14
CA SER A 105 20.45 -16.18 16.07
C SER A 105 20.06 -17.66 16.20
N ALA A 106 19.72 -18.15 17.40
CA ALA A 106 19.29 -19.53 17.62
C ALA A 106 18.01 -19.92 16.86
N ASP A 107 17.15 -18.95 16.52
CA ASP A 107 15.90 -19.19 15.77
C ASP A 107 16.14 -19.24 14.25
N PHE A 108 17.38 -19.04 13.78
CA PHE A 108 17.70 -19.07 12.34
C PHE A 108 17.32 -20.42 11.70
N VAL A 109 17.42 -21.54 12.43
CA VAL A 109 16.96 -22.85 11.93
C VAL A 109 15.47 -22.87 11.57
N ILE A 110 14.65 -22.05 12.22
CA ILE A 110 13.22 -21.95 11.91
C ILE A 110 13.02 -21.13 10.63
N VAL A 111 13.83 -20.09 10.43
CA VAL A 111 13.86 -19.33 9.17
C VAL A 111 14.28 -20.23 8.01
N GLU A 112 15.32 -21.04 8.20
CA GLU A 112 15.75 -22.04 7.21
C GLU A 112 14.60 -23.00 6.86
N ASN A 113 13.92 -23.55 7.86
CA ASN A 113 12.80 -24.45 7.63
C ASN A 113 11.65 -23.75 6.88
N LEU A 114 11.35 -22.49 7.24
CA LEU A 114 10.30 -21.71 6.56
C LEU A 114 10.66 -21.45 5.09
N ILE A 115 11.89 -21.08 4.79
CA ILE A 115 12.34 -20.79 3.41
C ILE A 115 12.27 -22.04 2.53
N HIS A 116 12.61 -23.22 3.08
CA HIS A 116 12.69 -24.46 2.32
C HIS A 116 11.41 -25.31 2.35
N SER A 117 10.42 -24.99 3.18
CA SER A 117 9.14 -25.69 3.20
C SER A 117 8.25 -25.29 2.03
N GLU A 118 7.17 -26.04 1.83
CA GLU A 118 6.10 -25.63 0.92
C GLU A 118 5.32 -24.44 1.51
N PRO A 119 4.69 -23.59 0.68
CA PRO A 119 3.93 -22.41 1.13
C PRO A 119 2.86 -22.74 2.19
N GLU A 120 2.13 -23.84 2.02
CA GLU A 120 1.06 -24.27 2.94
C GLU A 120 1.56 -24.61 4.36
N ASP A 121 2.85 -24.91 4.52
CA ASP A 121 3.42 -25.30 5.80
C ASP A 121 3.70 -24.11 6.72
N GLY A 122 3.82 -22.89 6.16
CA GLY A 122 4.17 -21.68 6.91
C GLY A 122 3.27 -21.41 8.11
N TYR A 123 1.96 -21.66 7.96
CA TYR A 123 1.00 -21.51 9.06
C TYR A 123 1.29 -22.45 10.23
N GLN A 124 1.63 -23.72 9.97
CA GLN A 124 1.89 -24.70 11.03
C GLN A 124 3.27 -24.50 11.65
N LEU A 125 4.28 -24.17 10.84
CA LEU A 125 5.64 -23.90 11.31
C LEU A 125 5.69 -22.78 12.35
N LEU A 126 4.92 -21.72 12.13
CA LEU A 126 4.86 -20.59 13.06
C LEU A 126 3.95 -20.82 14.27
N LYS A 127 3.09 -21.85 14.26
CA LYS A 127 2.14 -22.07 15.34
C LYS A 127 2.84 -22.36 16.66
N ALA A 128 3.89 -23.18 16.62
CA ALA A 128 4.70 -23.51 17.79
C ALA A 128 5.42 -22.27 18.37
N ILE A 129 5.86 -21.33 17.52
CA ILE A 129 6.45 -20.06 17.96
C ILE A 129 5.40 -19.21 18.67
N TYR A 130 4.19 -19.14 18.12
CA TYR A 130 3.10 -18.33 18.66
C TYR A 130 2.59 -18.81 20.02
N GLU A 131 2.53 -20.12 20.24
CA GLU A 131 1.99 -20.71 21.48
C GLU A 131 2.84 -20.40 22.71
N ASN A 132 4.15 -20.19 22.53
CA ASN A 132 5.04 -19.75 23.60
C ASN A 132 5.22 -18.22 23.56
N ASN A 133 4.87 -17.55 24.66
CA ASN A 133 4.89 -16.08 24.72
C ASN A 133 6.29 -15.49 24.54
N GLU A 134 7.33 -16.11 25.10
CA GLU A 134 8.70 -15.59 25.00
C GLU A 134 9.21 -15.70 23.56
N THR A 135 9.05 -16.86 22.93
CA THR A 135 9.43 -17.06 21.53
C THR A 135 8.61 -16.17 20.60
N ARG A 136 7.30 -16.04 20.85
CA ARG A 136 6.42 -15.15 20.07
C ARG A 136 6.88 -13.70 20.07
N GLN A 137 7.24 -13.15 21.24
CA GLN A 137 7.72 -11.77 21.34
C GLN A 137 9.12 -11.61 20.74
N SER A 138 10.00 -12.58 20.98
CA SER A 138 11.34 -12.62 20.39
C SER A 138 11.28 -12.62 18.86
N TRP A 139 10.49 -13.52 18.28
CA TRP A 139 10.35 -13.66 16.83
C TRP A 139 9.73 -12.43 16.19
N LYS A 140 8.71 -11.84 16.83
CA LYS A 140 8.18 -10.54 16.45
C LYS A 140 9.30 -9.50 16.39
N LYS A 141 10.05 -9.30 17.48
CA LYS A 141 11.12 -8.30 17.56
C LYS A 141 12.20 -8.51 16.48
N LYS A 142 12.59 -9.75 16.20
CA LYS A 142 13.57 -10.08 15.16
C LYS A 142 13.12 -9.68 13.76
N LEU A 143 11.85 -9.91 13.44
CA LEU A 143 11.26 -9.50 12.17
C LEU A 143 11.13 -7.97 12.08
N GLN A 144 10.83 -7.30 13.20
CA GLN A 144 10.87 -5.83 13.28
C GLN A 144 12.29 -5.29 13.06
N ASP A 145 13.31 -5.95 13.62
CA ASP A 145 14.71 -5.58 13.46
C ASP A 145 15.16 -5.73 12.01
N LEU A 146 14.78 -6.82 11.34
CA LEU A 146 14.98 -6.96 9.90
C LEU A 146 14.32 -5.82 9.12
N GLY A 147 13.09 -5.45 9.48
CA GLY A 147 12.38 -4.30 8.91
C GLY A 147 13.05 -2.93 9.16
N GLN A 148 13.99 -2.84 10.10
CA GLN A 148 14.78 -1.62 10.35
C GLN A 148 16.09 -1.58 9.55
N THR A 149 16.53 -2.70 8.98
CA THR A 149 17.71 -2.76 8.11
C THR A 149 17.43 -2.22 6.71
N ALA A 150 18.45 -1.71 6.02
CA ALA A 150 18.30 -1.23 4.64
C ALA A 150 18.02 -2.40 3.69
N GLU A 151 18.68 -3.53 3.94
CA GLU A 151 18.59 -4.78 3.20
C GLU A 151 17.19 -5.39 3.32
N GLY A 152 16.66 -5.54 4.54
CA GLY A 152 15.32 -6.06 4.77
C GLY A 152 14.23 -5.23 4.08
N ARG A 153 14.33 -3.89 4.13
CA ARG A 153 13.42 -2.99 3.41
C ARG A 153 13.55 -3.11 1.90
N THR A 154 14.79 -3.22 1.41
CA THR A 154 15.07 -3.36 -0.02
C THR A 154 14.45 -4.65 -0.55
N PHE A 155 14.70 -5.79 0.09
CA PHE A 155 14.13 -7.07 -0.35
C PHE A 155 12.60 -7.14 -0.19
N TYR A 156 12.03 -6.48 0.81
CA TYR A 156 10.59 -6.32 0.93
C TYR A 156 9.98 -5.61 -0.30
N GLU A 157 10.57 -4.48 -0.70
CA GLU A 157 10.16 -3.71 -1.89
C GLU A 157 10.40 -4.47 -3.20
N LEU A 158 11.55 -5.13 -3.33
CA LEU A 158 11.88 -5.95 -4.50
C LEU A 158 10.86 -7.07 -4.66
N TYR A 159 10.55 -7.79 -3.59
CA TYR A 159 9.55 -8.86 -3.65
C TYR A 159 8.17 -8.32 -4.04
N ALA A 160 7.77 -7.16 -3.50
CA ALA A 160 6.49 -6.52 -3.80
C ALA A 160 6.34 -6.09 -5.26
N PHE A 161 7.36 -5.43 -5.83
CA PHE A 161 7.22 -4.73 -7.12
C PHE A 161 8.09 -5.26 -8.25
N GLN A 162 8.94 -6.27 -8.00
CA GLN A 162 9.83 -6.85 -9.01
C GLN A 162 9.67 -8.36 -9.15
N THR A 163 8.64 -8.94 -8.54
CA THR A 163 8.28 -10.35 -8.73
C THR A 163 6.83 -10.51 -9.18
N ASP A 164 6.55 -11.61 -9.86
CA ASP A 164 5.19 -11.99 -10.25
C ASP A 164 4.44 -12.75 -9.13
N GLU A 165 4.97 -12.71 -7.90
CA GLU A 165 4.46 -13.50 -6.78
C GLU A 165 3.59 -12.67 -5.81
N TRP A 166 3.55 -11.32 -5.93
CA TRP A 166 2.80 -10.48 -4.98
C TRP A 166 1.99 -9.32 -5.60
N LEU A 167 2.49 -8.08 -5.60
CA LEU A 167 1.67 -6.93 -6.01
C LEU A 167 1.66 -6.74 -7.54
N VAL A 168 2.73 -7.09 -8.25
CA VAL A 168 2.80 -6.87 -9.71
C VAL A 168 1.62 -7.51 -10.47
N PRO A 169 1.18 -8.76 -10.20
CA PRO A 169 -0.01 -9.32 -10.83
C PRO A 169 -1.29 -8.53 -10.53
N ASN A 170 -1.44 -7.98 -9.32
CA ASN A 170 -2.58 -7.16 -8.94
C ASN A 170 -2.57 -5.83 -9.71
N PHE A 171 -1.41 -5.19 -9.83
CA PHE A 171 -1.23 -3.99 -10.64
C PHE A 171 -1.57 -4.25 -12.11
N ARG A 172 -1.08 -5.34 -12.72
CA ARG A 172 -1.44 -5.70 -14.11
C ARG A 172 -2.95 -5.81 -14.30
N LYS A 173 -3.67 -6.38 -13.33
CA LYS A 173 -5.14 -6.47 -13.39
C LYS A 173 -5.81 -5.12 -13.22
N LEU A 174 -5.42 -4.33 -12.23
CA LEU A 174 -6.02 -3.02 -11.96
C LEU A 174 -5.79 -2.04 -13.11
N TYR A 175 -4.60 -2.04 -13.72
CA TYR A 175 -4.27 -1.18 -14.85
C TYR A 175 -5.07 -1.51 -16.12
N ARG A 176 -5.72 -2.68 -16.21
CA ARG A 176 -6.69 -2.98 -17.30
C ARG A 176 -7.96 -2.13 -17.22
N LEU A 177 -8.27 -1.58 -16.05
CA LEU A 177 -9.42 -0.67 -15.86
C LEU A 177 -9.17 0.73 -16.43
N ILE A 178 -7.98 0.99 -16.98
CA ILE A 178 -7.60 2.26 -17.61
C ILE A 178 -7.43 2.01 -19.11
N PRO A 179 -8.29 2.59 -19.97
CA PRO A 179 -8.09 2.55 -21.42
C PRO A 179 -6.73 3.12 -21.78
N ASP A 180 -5.95 2.41 -22.61
CA ASP A 180 -4.58 2.77 -23.01
C ASP A 180 -3.71 3.22 -21.83
N ALA A 181 -3.65 2.40 -20.78
CA ALA A 181 -3.04 2.77 -19.50
C ALA A 181 -1.61 3.34 -19.60
N ALA A 182 -0.81 2.90 -20.57
CA ALA A 182 0.52 3.44 -20.82
C ALA A 182 0.53 4.94 -21.18
N LEU A 183 -0.56 5.45 -21.75
CA LEU A 183 -0.73 6.85 -22.16
C LEU A 183 -1.62 7.65 -21.21
N ASN A 184 -2.54 6.98 -20.51
CA ASN A 184 -3.62 7.64 -19.78
C ASN A 184 -3.57 7.47 -18.26
N ALA A 185 -2.77 6.55 -17.72
CA ALA A 185 -2.66 6.38 -16.27
C ALA A 185 -1.90 7.55 -15.65
N THR A 186 -2.43 8.11 -14.56
CA THR A 186 -1.87 9.27 -13.86
C THR A 186 -1.08 8.88 -12.60
N GLU A 187 -0.35 9.83 -12.01
CA GLU A 187 0.29 9.61 -10.70
C GLU A 187 -0.73 9.22 -9.61
N ILE A 188 -1.95 9.77 -9.67
CA ILE A 188 -3.01 9.46 -8.68
C ILE A 188 -3.59 8.06 -8.94
N ASP A 189 -3.71 7.63 -10.19
CA ASP A 189 -4.13 6.25 -10.51
C ASP A 189 -3.15 5.22 -9.93
N TYR A 190 -1.84 5.49 -10.03
CA TYR A 190 -0.84 4.64 -9.40
C TYR A 190 -1.01 4.56 -7.88
N ALA A 191 -1.17 5.71 -7.21
CA ALA A 191 -1.35 5.74 -5.77
C ALA A 191 -2.66 5.05 -5.33
N PHE A 192 -3.72 5.21 -6.10
CA PHE A 192 -4.99 4.56 -5.86
C PHE A 192 -4.90 3.04 -6.00
N PHE A 193 -4.24 2.56 -7.05
CA PHE A 193 -4.05 1.12 -7.27
C PHE A 193 -3.03 0.48 -6.32
N LEU A 194 -2.06 1.25 -5.82
CA LEU A 194 -1.23 0.84 -4.69
C LEU A 194 -2.08 0.56 -3.45
N ASP A 195 -2.98 1.48 -3.08
CA ASP A 195 -3.84 1.30 -1.91
C ASP A 195 -4.88 0.18 -2.09
N ILE A 196 -5.47 0.04 -3.27
CA ILE A 196 -6.38 -1.07 -3.58
C ILE A 196 -5.62 -2.41 -3.54
N GLY A 197 -4.45 -2.49 -4.17
CA GLY A 197 -3.64 -3.70 -4.27
C GLY A 197 -3.09 -4.17 -2.92
N ALA A 198 -2.77 -3.25 -2.01
CA ALA A 198 -2.28 -3.56 -0.67
C ALA A 198 -3.37 -3.98 0.31
N HIS A 199 -4.63 -3.53 0.12
CA HIS A 199 -5.67 -3.66 1.16
C HIS A 199 -6.93 -4.39 0.72
N THR A 200 -6.99 -4.85 -0.52
CA THR A 200 -8.17 -5.56 -1.04
C THR A 200 -7.76 -6.73 -1.91
N SER A 201 -8.64 -7.72 -2.06
CA SER A 201 -8.41 -8.80 -3.03
C SER A 201 -8.72 -8.33 -4.45
N VAL A 202 -7.77 -8.58 -5.36
CA VAL A 202 -7.80 -8.22 -6.79
C VAL A 202 -7.97 -9.50 -7.64
N GLY A 203 -9.13 -10.15 -7.48
CA GLY A 203 -9.50 -11.32 -8.28
C GLY A 203 -9.94 -10.93 -9.70
N SER A 204 -9.75 -11.83 -10.67
CA SER A 204 -10.13 -11.57 -12.07
C SER A 204 -11.62 -11.25 -12.23
N ASP A 205 -12.50 -11.95 -11.52
CA ASP A 205 -13.95 -11.70 -11.56
C ASP A 205 -14.29 -10.30 -11.06
N ARG A 206 -13.66 -9.86 -9.95
CA ARG A 206 -13.82 -8.50 -9.42
C ARG A 206 -13.40 -7.43 -10.41
N ILE A 207 -12.37 -7.71 -11.20
CA ILE A 207 -11.85 -6.78 -12.21
C ILE A 207 -12.80 -6.71 -13.40
N ALA A 208 -13.37 -7.84 -13.83
CA ALA A 208 -14.40 -7.87 -14.86
C ALA A 208 -15.69 -7.14 -14.44
N ASP A 209 -16.12 -7.31 -13.18
CA ASP A 209 -17.28 -6.61 -12.62
C ASP A 209 -17.03 -5.11 -12.48
N ALA A 210 -15.83 -4.71 -12.03
CA ALA A 210 -15.43 -3.30 -11.98
C ALA A 210 -15.38 -2.67 -13.37
N GLN A 211 -14.89 -3.40 -14.39
CA GLN A 211 -14.93 -2.94 -15.78
C GLN A 211 -16.37 -2.77 -16.27
N SER A 212 -17.26 -3.73 -16.00
CA SER A 212 -18.68 -3.61 -16.37
C SER A 212 -19.36 -2.40 -15.74
N ALA A 213 -18.99 -2.05 -14.51
CA ALA A 213 -19.48 -0.84 -13.84
C ALA A 213 -18.98 0.44 -14.52
N LEU A 214 -17.73 0.46 -14.99
CA LEU A 214 -17.19 1.58 -15.77
C LEU A 214 -17.90 1.71 -17.12
N ASP A 215 -18.05 0.61 -17.85
CA ASP A 215 -18.69 0.59 -19.17
C ASP A 215 -20.14 1.08 -19.08
N SER A 216 -20.88 0.65 -18.04
CA SER A 216 -22.25 1.08 -17.79
C SER A 216 -22.37 2.58 -17.52
N GLU A 217 -21.41 3.16 -16.80
CA GLU A 217 -21.39 4.59 -16.49
C GLU A 217 -21.01 5.42 -17.72
N GLU A 218 -20.04 4.96 -18.52
CA GLU A 218 -19.66 5.62 -19.78
C GLU A 218 -20.81 5.62 -20.80
N GLU A 219 -21.56 4.50 -20.89
CA GLU A 219 -22.77 4.41 -21.72
C GLU A 219 -23.83 5.40 -21.24
N ALA A 220 -24.09 5.47 -19.93
CA ALA A 220 -25.09 6.38 -19.36
C ALA A 220 -24.73 7.86 -19.55
N LEU A 221 -23.43 8.20 -19.53
CA LEU A 221 -22.93 9.57 -19.74
C LEU A 221 -22.74 9.93 -21.21
N GLU A 222 -22.80 8.95 -22.11
CA GLU A 222 -22.48 9.07 -23.54
C GLU A 222 -21.08 9.70 -23.80
N ARG A 223 -20.13 9.44 -22.90
CA ARG A 223 -18.74 9.91 -23.02
C ARG A 223 -17.78 9.06 -22.17
N PRO A 224 -16.47 9.06 -22.48
CA PRO A 224 -15.48 8.49 -21.58
C PRO A 224 -15.45 9.17 -20.21
N LEU A 225 -15.10 8.41 -19.18
CA LEU A 225 -14.90 8.92 -17.82
C LEU A 225 -13.58 9.69 -17.71
N ALA A 226 -13.59 10.82 -17.00
CA ALA A 226 -12.36 11.44 -16.54
C ALA A 226 -11.68 10.58 -15.47
N SER A 227 -10.37 10.74 -15.26
CA SER A 227 -9.59 9.89 -14.33
C SER A 227 -10.18 9.85 -12.92
N PHE A 228 -10.63 10.98 -12.38
CA PHE A 228 -11.25 11.04 -11.05
C PHE A 228 -12.63 10.37 -10.99
N GLU A 229 -13.43 10.41 -12.06
CA GLU A 229 -14.73 9.74 -12.13
C GLU A 229 -14.54 8.22 -12.16
N ARG A 230 -13.62 7.74 -13.00
CA ARG A 230 -13.21 6.33 -13.03
C ARG A 230 -12.75 5.83 -11.66
N ARG A 231 -11.88 6.58 -10.97
CA ARG A 231 -11.44 6.20 -9.61
C ARG A 231 -12.59 6.16 -8.61
N ARG A 232 -13.60 7.04 -8.74
CA ARG A 232 -14.81 6.98 -7.90
C ARG A 232 -15.61 5.71 -8.14
N ILE A 233 -15.88 5.35 -9.39
CA ILE A 233 -16.63 4.12 -9.73
C ILE A 233 -15.89 2.88 -9.21
N ILE A 234 -14.59 2.76 -9.50
CA ILE A 234 -13.76 1.65 -8.99
C ILE A 234 -13.77 1.66 -7.44
N GLY A 235 -13.56 2.81 -6.82
CA GLY A 235 -13.53 2.94 -5.37
C GLY A 235 -14.85 2.52 -4.72
N GLN A 236 -15.99 2.96 -5.26
CA GLN A 236 -17.30 2.59 -4.77
C GLN A 236 -17.54 1.09 -4.93
N PHE A 237 -17.18 0.51 -6.08
CA PHE A 237 -17.27 -0.93 -6.30
C PHE A 237 -16.49 -1.69 -5.23
N PHE A 238 -15.20 -1.39 -5.03
CA PHE A 238 -14.38 -2.08 -4.03
C PHE A 238 -14.86 -1.85 -2.58
N ALA A 239 -15.42 -0.67 -2.26
CA ALA A 239 -16.01 -0.42 -0.95
C ALA A 239 -17.28 -1.25 -0.67
N GLN A 240 -18.02 -1.65 -1.71
CA GLN A 240 -19.18 -2.54 -1.57
C GLN A 240 -18.79 -4.01 -1.38
N GLN A 241 -17.57 -4.39 -1.77
CA GLN A 241 -17.05 -5.77 -1.69
C GLN A 241 -16.42 -6.12 -0.33
N VAL A 242 -16.26 -5.15 0.56
CA VAL A 242 -15.79 -5.39 1.94
C VAL A 242 -16.98 -5.61 2.87
N ASN A 243 -16.71 -6.19 4.06
CA ASN A 243 -17.74 -6.31 5.10
C ASN A 243 -18.38 -4.95 5.38
N GLN A 244 -19.70 -4.92 5.60
CA GLN A 244 -20.46 -3.69 5.86
C GLN A 244 -19.86 -2.82 6.96
N ARG A 245 -19.24 -3.43 7.99
CA ARG A 245 -18.52 -2.72 9.06
C ARG A 245 -17.34 -1.88 8.55
N TRP A 246 -16.67 -2.33 7.50
CA TRP A 246 -15.47 -1.69 6.94
C TRP A 246 -15.76 -0.84 5.70
N ARG A 247 -16.98 -0.89 5.17
CA ARG A 247 -17.36 -0.15 3.96
C ARG A 247 -17.11 1.35 4.08
N HIS A 248 -17.48 1.96 5.20
CA HIS A 248 -17.32 3.40 5.42
C HIS A 248 -15.83 3.80 5.53
N ASP A 249 -15.02 3.00 6.22
CA ASP A 249 -13.56 3.19 6.25
C ASP A 249 -12.94 3.09 4.84
N ARG A 250 -13.27 2.03 4.09
CA ARG A 250 -12.78 1.83 2.72
C ARG A 250 -13.21 2.98 1.80
N MET A 251 -14.44 3.46 1.93
CA MET A 251 -14.93 4.63 1.20
C MET A 251 -14.09 5.87 1.53
N GLY A 252 -13.84 6.15 2.81
CA GLY A 252 -13.04 7.29 3.25
C GLY A 252 -11.61 7.27 2.69
N ARG A 253 -11.00 6.08 2.56
CA ARG A 253 -9.70 5.91 1.88
C ARG A 253 -9.79 6.20 0.39
N ASN A 254 -10.80 5.65 -0.29
CA ASN A 254 -10.99 5.82 -1.73
C ASN A 254 -11.19 7.29 -2.12
N VAL A 255 -11.94 8.06 -1.33
CA VAL A 255 -12.24 9.48 -1.61
C VAL A 255 -10.97 10.33 -1.78
N VAL A 256 -9.88 10.00 -1.07
CA VAL A 256 -8.61 10.72 -1.18
C VAL A 256 -8.10 10.84 -2.62
N PHE A 257 -8.41 9.85 -3.45
CA PHE A 257 -7.90 9.76 -4.83
C PHE A 257 -8.80 10.45 -5.86
N TYR A 258 -10.00 10.91 -5.51
CA TYR A 258 -10.89 11.60 -6.45
C TYR A 258 -11.53 12.89 -5.92
N VAL A 259 -11.33 13.22 -4.64
CA VAL A 259 -11.83 14.46 -4.03
C VAL A 259 -11.30 15.72 -4.73
N ASP A 260 -10.08 15.67 -5.27
CA ASP A 260 -9.49 16.80 -5.98
C ASP A 260 -10.25 17.14 -7.28
N GLY A 261 -10.84 16.15 -7.95
CA GLY A 261 -11.61 16.35 -9.18
C GLY A 261 -13.08 16.72 -8.94
N PHE A 262 -13.71 16.19 -7.88
CA PHE A 262 -15.12 16.46 -7.59
C PHE A 262 -15.34 17.71 -6.70
N GLY A 263 -14.40 18.06 -5.83
CA GLY A 263 -14.59 19.17 -4.90
C GLY A 263 -15.84 18.99 -4.02
N GLU A 264 -16.80 19.92 -4.13
CA GLU A 264 -18.04 19.91 -3.34
C GLU A 264 -19.14 19.00 -3.89
N THR A 265 -18.98 18.38 -5.06
CA THR A 265 -20.02 17.53 -5.66
C THR A 265 -20.03 16.09 -5.15
N LEU A 266 -19.19 15.78 -4.15
CA LEU A 266 -19.21 14.50 -3.45
C LEU A 266 -20.53 14.29 -2.69
N SER A 267 -20.95 13.05 -2.53
CA SER A 267 -22.12 12.74 -1.70
C SER A 267 -21.85 13.07 -0.22
N SER A 268 -22.91 13.26 0.56
CA SER A 268 -22.77 13.48 2.01
C SER A 268 -22.09 12.31 2.71
N GLU A 269 -22.33 11.08 2.27
CA GLU A 269 -21.68 9.87 2.80
C GLU A 269 -20.18 9.86 2.46
N GLU A 270 -19.80 10.21 1.23
CA GLU A 270 -18.40 10.28 0.81
C GLU A 270 -17.64 11.36 1.58
N LEU A 271 -18.24 12.55 1.74
CA LEU A 271 -17.65 13.65 2.50
C LEU A 271 -17.47 13.30 3.98
N ASP A 272 -18.46 12.65 4.58
CA ASP A 272 -18.39 12.21 5.98
C ASP A 272 -17.31 11.14 6.16
N ALA A 273 -17.30 10.10 5.32
CA ALA A 273 -16.30 9.03 5.34
C ALA A 273 -14.88 9.57 5.19
N TRP A 274 -14.68 10.47 4.24
CA TRP A 274 -13.40 11.10 3.98
C TRP A 274 -12.89 11.92 5.18
N ARG A 275 -13.73 12.79 5.74
CA ARG A 275 -13.39 13.64 6.90
C ARG A 275 -13.10 12.81 8.14
N ASN A 276 -13.89 11.78 8.40
CA ASN A 276 -13.70 10.89 9.55
C ASN A 276 -12.42 10.06 9.43
N ARG A 277 -11.98 9.74 8.20
CA ARG A 277 -10.80 8.91 7.99
C ARG A 277 -9.49 9.70 7.99
N THR A 278 -9.37 10.72 7.14
CA THR A 278 -8.14 11.55 7.07
C THR A 278 -8.38 13.01 6.71
N GLY A 279 -9.40 13.32 5.91
CA GLY A 279 -9.59 14.63 5.30
C GLY A 279 -8.46 15.05 4.34
N ARG A 280 -7.59 14.11 3.93
CA ARG A 280 -6.41 14.39 3.08
C ARG A 280 -6.73 14.24 1.60
N ARG A 281 -5.92 14.86 0.76
CA ARG A 281 -6.05 14.82 -0.70
C ARG A 281 -4.79 14.20 -1.30
N ALA A 282 -4.90 13.47 -2.40
CA ALA A 282 -3.72 12.95 -3.10
C ALA A 282 -2.79 14.10 -3.55
N SER A 283 -3.37 15.24 -3.98
CA SER A 283 -2.63 16.45 -4.32
C SER A 283 -1.79 17.02 -3.17
N SER A 284 -2.18 16.80 -1.91
CA SER A 284 -1.41 17.22 -0.74
C SER A 284 -0.08 16.49 -0.57
N TYR A 285 0.07 15.34 -1.23
CA TYR A 285 1.32 14.56 -1.33
C TYR A 285 2.06 14.87 -2.63
N GLY A 286 1.63 15.89 -3.36
CA GLY A 286 2.19 16.30 -4.63
C GLY A 286 1.80 15.43 -5.81
N LEU A 287 0.89 14.46 -5.66
CA LEU A 287 0.39 13.63 -6.79
C LEU A 287 -0.53 14.46 -7.70
N SER A 288 -0.66 14.12 -8.98
CA SER A 288 -1.47 14.89 -9.94
C SER A 288 -2.09 14.05 -11.04
N ASP A 289 -3.28 14.48 -11.49
CA ASP A 289 -3.94 13.98 -12.70
C ASP A 289 -3.35 14.54 -14.00
N GLU A 290 -2.57 15.63 -13.95
CA GLU A 290 -1.96 16.24 -15.15
C GLU A 290 -0.69 15.50 -15.60
N ARG A 291 -0.14 14.61 -14.77
CA ARG A 291 1.09 13.87 -15.04
C ARG A 291 0.80 12.40 -15.24
N ILE A 292 1.14 11.92 -16.43
CA ILE A 292 1.06 10.51 -16.80
C ILE A 292 2.17 9.74 -16.08
N TYR A 293 1.80 8.59 -15.53
CA TYR A 293 2.73 7.68 -14.89
C TYR A 293 2.29 6.23 -15.11
N TYR A 294 3.11 5.52 -15.89
CA TYR A 294 3.00 4.08 -16.08
C TYR A 294 4.21 3.41 -15.41
N PRO A 295 4.00 2.59 -14.36
CA PRO A 295 5.10 2.09 -13.54
C PRO A 295 6.03 1.17 -14.36
N PRO A 296 7.36 1.28 -14.19
CA PRO A 296 8.32 0.53 -14.99
C PRO A 296 8.13 -0.99 -14.97
N PHE A 297 7.69 -1.56 -13.85
CA PHE A 297 7.45 -3.01 -13.72
C PHE A 297 6.23 -3.51 -14.51
N LEU A 298 5.46 -2.62 -15.15
CA LEU A 298 4.40 -2.97 -16.09
C LEU A 298 4.79 -2.80 -17.55
N GLN A 299 5.99 -2.26 -17.83
CA GLN A 299 6.50 -2.11 -19.19
C GLN A 299 7.03 -3.49 -19.64
N GLU A 300 6.38 -4.07 -20.66
CA GLU A 300 6.82 -5.30 -21.34
C GLU A 300 7.91 -5.02 -22.39
#